data_AF-A0A7C4VQ41-F1
#
_entry.id   AF-A0A7C4VQ41-F1
#
_cell.length_a   1.000
_cell.length_b   1.000
_cell.length_c   1.000
_cell.angle_alpha   90.00
_cell.angle_beta   90.00
_cell.angle_gamma   90.00
#
_symmetry.space_group_name_H-M   'P 1'
#
loop_
_entity.id
_entity.type
_entity.pdbx_description
1 polymer ?
#
loop_
_entity_poly.entity_id
_entity_poly.type
_entity_poly.pdbx_seq_one_letter_code
_entity_poly.pdbx_strand_id
1 'polypeptide(L)'
;MDTYAWIEIFIGSKSGEKAKEILQKTEETYTPDIVLAEIARKYLREGMKEQTILERLTTIEETSNIIPIDKSIAIESAKCYVELMEKAKRIKLKLPSLFDAIILATSRTLNAKLITGDEHFKDVHETLWIGKT
;
A
#
# COMPACT_ATOMS: atom_id res chain seq x y z
N MET A 1 -1.41 -4.68 -1.98
CA MET A 1 -0.46 -3.71 -2.53
C MET A 1 -0.80 -2.34 -1.98
N ASP A 2 0.21 -1.56 -1.62
CA ASP A 2 0.03 -0.19 -1.16
C ASP A 2 0.32 0.85 -2.26
N THR A 3 0.17 2.12 -1.91
CA THR A 3 0.49 3.25 -2.78
C THR A 3 1.93 3.23 -3.28
N TYR A 4 2.90 2.87 -2.42
CA TYR A 4 4.31 2.81 -2.81
C TYR A 4 4.53 1.80 -3.94
N ALA A 5 4.07 0.57 -3.77
CA ALA A 5 4.32 -0.50 -4.73
C ALA A 5 3.71 -0.20 -6.11
N TRP A 6 2.47 0.30 -6.16
CA TRP A 6 1.82 0.69 -7.42
C TRP A 6 2.57 1.80 -8.14
N ILE A 7 3.03 2.83 -7.41
CA ILE A 7 3.76 3.94 -8.01
C ILE A 7 5.09 3.46 -8.59
N GLU A 8 5.83 2.63 -7.85
CA GLU A 8 7.10 2.07 -8.32
C GLU A 8 6.91 1.21 -9.58
N ILE A 9 5.81 0.44 -9.68
CA ILE A 9 5.41 -0.30 -10.89
C ILE A 9 5.20 0.65 -12.06
N PHE A 10 4.43 1.73 -11.87
CA PHE A 10 4.07 2.65 -12.94
C PHE A 10 5.24 3.47 -13.47
N ILE A 11 6.21 3.82 -12.62
CA ILE A 11 7.42 4.52 -13.05
C ILE A 11 8.52 3.57 -13.55
N GLY A 12 8.31 2.25 -13.46
CA GLY A 12 9.26 1.23 -13.92
C GLY A 12 10.58 1.22 -13.14
N SER A 13 10.51 1.45 -11.82
CA SER A 13 11.71 1.45 -10.99
C SER A 13 12.23 0.03 -10.72
N LYS A 14 13.43 -0.10 -10.12
CA LYS A 14 13.94 -1.38 -9.62
C LYS A 14 13.03 -2.01 -8.55
N SER A 15 12.42 -1.19 -7.69
CA SER A 15 11.45 -1.68 -6.69
C SER A 15 10.16 -2.11 -7.37
N GLY A 16 9.75 -1.39 -8.42
CA GLY A 16 8.59 -1.72 -9.26
C GLY A 16 8.76 -3.04 -10.00
N GLU A 17 9.96 -3.34 -10.47
CA GLU A 17 10.24 -4.63 -11.11
C GLU A 17 10.11 -5.78 -10.09
N LYS A 18 10.66 -5.63 -8.88
CA LYS A 18 10.45 -6.61 -7.80
C LYS A 18 8.97 -6.80 -7.49
N ALA A 19 8.21 -5.70 -7.43
CA ALA A 19 6.77 -5.75 -7.19
C ALA A 19 6.03 -6.50 -8.32
N LYS A 20 6.38 -6.25 -9.60
CA LYS A 20 5.83 -6.97 -10.76
C LYS A 20 6.16 -8.45 -10.72
N GLU A 21 7.40 -8.82 -10.37
CA GLU A 21 7.79 -10.23 -10.27
C GLU A 21 6.99 -10.97 -9.19
N ILE A 22 6.71 -10.32 -8.05
CA ILE A 22 5.86 -10.90 -7.01
C ILE A 22 4.43 -11.03 -7.54
N LEU A 23 3.88 -9.96 -8.12
CA LEU A 23 2.52 -9.91 -8.68
C LEU A 23 2.26 -11.02 -9.69
N GLN A 24 3.24 -11.32 -10.56
CA GLN A 24 3.14 -12.39 -11.57
C GLN A 24 3.16 -13.80 -10.97
N LYS A 25 3.65 -13.97 -9.74
CA LYS A 25 3.76 -15.26 -9.05
C LYS A 25 2.64 -15.50 -8.04
N THR A 26 1.85 -14.47 -7.73
CA THR A 26 0.72 -14.57 -6.79
C THR A 26 -0.57 -14.89 -7.54
N GLU A 27 -1.38 -15.79 -6.98
CA GLU A 27 -2.71 -16.13 -7.53
C GLU A 27 -3.72 -14.99 -7.32
N GLU A 28 -3.64 -14.32 -6.18
CA GLU A 28 -4.55 -13.24 -5.81
C GLU A 28 -3.78 -12.00 -5.37
N THR A 29 -4.25 -10.83 -5.79
CA THR A 29 -3.71 -9.54 -5.38
C THR A 29 -4.83 -8.64 -4.89
N TYR A 30 -4.57 -7.96 -3.78
CA TYR A 30 -5.53 -7.10 -3.11
C TYR A 30 -5.02 -5.66 -3.03
N THR A 31 -5.89 -4.69 -3.25
CA THR A 31 -5.58 -3.26 -3.06
C THR A 31 -6.67 -2.62 -2.19
N PRO A 32 -6.34 -2.05 -1.01
CA PRO A 32 -7.31 -1.27 -0.24
C PRO A 32 -7.81 -0.07 -1.07
N ASP A 33 -9.11 0.23 -1.04
CA ASP A 33 -9.72 1.31 -1.82
C ASP A 33 -9.10 2.70 -1.58
N ILE A 34 -8.63 2.97 -0.35
CA ILE A 34 -7.90 4.19 0.01
C ILE A 34 -6.66 4.43 -0.84
N VAL A 35 -6.01 3.37 -1.35
CA VAL A 35 -4.81 3.49 -2.20
C VAL A 35 -5.15 4.20 -3.51
N LEU A 36 -6.36 4.01 -4.04
CA LEU A 36 -6.83 4.73 -5.23
C LEU A 36 -6.87 6.25 -4.97
N ALA A 37 -7.39 6.65 -3.81
CA ALA A 37 -7.45 8.04 -3.40
C ALA A 37 -6.05 8.64 -3.16
N GLU A 38 -5.13 7.88 -2.56
CA GLU A 38 -3.75 8.32 -2.34
C GLU A 38 -2.99 8.56 -3.65
N ILE A 39 -3.12 7.63 -4.61
CA ILE A 39 -2.51 7.73 -5.94
C ILE A 39 -3.10 8.91 -6.70
N ALA A 40 -4.43 9.03 -6.76
CA ALA A 40 -5.10 10.13 -7.43
C ALA A 40 -4.65 11.49 -6.89
N ARG A 41 -4.63 11.65 -5.56
CA ARG A 41 -4.17 12.87 -4.89
C ARG A 41 -2.70 13.16 -5.19
N LYS A 42 -1.82 12.15 -5.14
CA LYS A 42 -0.39 12.33 -5.39
C LYS A 42 -0.13 12.76 -6.83
N TYR A 43 -0.72 12.07 -7.80
CA TYR A 43 -0.56 12.39 -9.22
C TYR A 43 -1.15 13.75 -9.59
N LEU A 44 -2.33 14.10 -9.06
CA LEU A 44 -2.90 15.42 -9.29
C LEU A 44 -1.99 16.53 -8.74
N ARG A 45 -1.44 16.35 -7.52
CA ARG A 45 -0.48 17.29 -6.92
C ARG A 45 0.81 17.42 -7.73
N GLU A 46 1.20 16.36 -8.44
CA GLU A 46 2.40 16.32 -9.30
C GLU A 46 2.13 16.81 -10.74
N GLY A 47 0.91 17.31 -11.01
CA GLY A 47 0.56 17.91 -12.30
C GLY A 47 0.19 16.91 -13.39
N MET A 48 -0.06 15.64 -13.04
CA MET A 48 -0.56 14.64 -13.98
C MET A 48 -1.99 14.99 -14.41
N LYS A 49 -2.31 14.77 -15.69
CA LYS A 49 -3.64 14.99 -16.22
C LYS A 49 -4.62 13.97 -15.63
N GLU A 50 -5.87 14.40 -15.42
CA GLU A 50 -6.96 13.54 -14.91
C GLU A 50 -7.12 12.26 -15.73
N GLN A 51 -7.00 12.35 -17.06
CA GLN A 51 -7.04 11.19 -17.96
C GLN A 51 -5.98 10.13 -17.60
N THR A 52 -4.74 10.55 -17.33
CA THR A 52 -3.67 9.63 -16.91
C THR A 52 -3.93 9.07 -15.52
N ILE A 53 -4.53 9.84 -14.63
CA ILE A 53 -4.92 9.34 -13.30
C ILE A 53 -5.96 8.23 -13.45
N LEU A 54 -7.02 8.48 -14.24
CA LEU A 54 -8.06 7.48 -14.51
C LEU A 54 -7.48 6.19 -15.08
N GLU A 55 -6.63 6.27 -16.11
CA GLU A 55 -5.95 5.10 -16.69
C GLU A 55 -5.17 4.28 -15.66
N ARG A 56 -4.50 4.96 -14.71
CA ARG A 56 -3.74 4.31 -13.64
C ARG A 56 -4.66 3.63 -12.63
N LEU A 57 -5.74 4.28 -12.22
CA LEU A 57 -6.72 3.68 -11.32
C LEU A 57 -7.41 2.48 -11.96
N THR A 58 -7.81 2.58 -13.23
CA THR A 58 -8.39 1.47 -14.00
C THR A 58 -7.42 0.29 -14.07
N THR A 59 -6.13 0.55 -14.31
CA THR A 59 -5.12 -0.53 -14.32
C THR A 59 -5.06 -1.27 -12.97
N ILE A 60 -5.18 -0.56 -11.84
CA ILE A 60 -5.17 -1.16 -10.50
C ILE A 60 -6.42 -2.03 -10.29
N GLU A 61 -7.59 -1.53 -10.68
CA GLU A 61 -8.86 -2.25 -10.58
C GLU A 61 -8.88 -3.52 -11.44
N GLU A 62 -8.30 -3.47 -12.64
CA GLU A 62 -8.19 -4.62 -13.54
C GLU A 62 -7.15 -5.65 -13.08
N THR A 63 -6.15 -5.23 -12.31
CA THR A 63 -5.02 -6.08 -11.89
C THR A 63 -5.15 -6.60 -10.46
N SER A 64 -6.07 -6.06 -9.65
CA SER A 64 -6.22 -6.42 -8.25
C SER A 64 -7.65 -6.33 -7.74
N ASN A 65 -7.98 -7.17 -6.77
CA ASN A 65 -9.23 -7.11 -6.03
C ASN A 65 -9.23 -5.89 -5.12
N ILE A 66 -10.14 -4.94 -5.38
CA ILE A 66 -10.31 -3.75 -4.54
C ILE A 66 -11.04 -4.12 -3.26
N ILE A 67 -10.45 -3.77 -2.12
CA ILE A 67 -10.98 -4.11 -0.80
C ILE A 67 -11.51 -2.84 -0.12
N PRO A 68 -12.84 -2.72 0.05
CA PRO A 68 -13.42 -1.58 0.74
C PRO A 68 -13.21 -1.67 2.25
N ILE A 69 -13.15 -0.51 2.92
CA ILE A 69 -13.11 -0.47 4.39
C ILE A 69 -14.47 -0.89 4.95
N ASP A 70 -14.49 -2.01 5.68
CA ASP A 70 -15.63 -2.44 6.47
C ASP A 70 -15.38 -2.24 7.98
N LYS A 71 -16.32 -2.71 8.82
CA LYS A 71 -16.20 -2.60 10.28
C LYS A 71 -15.03 -3.40 10.85
N SER A 72 -14.68 -4.53 10.23
CA SER A 72 -13.58 -5.39 10.67
C SER A 72 -12.25 -4.68 10.43
N ILE A 73 -12.04 -4.18 9.20
CA ILE A 73 -10.86 -3.40 8.82
C ILE A 73 -10.77 -2.12 9.64
N ALA A 74 -11.89 -1.43 9.88
CA ALA A 74 -11.89 -0.22 10.70
C ALA A 74 -11.40 -0.48 12.13
N ILE A 75 -11.89 -1.51 12.81
CA ILE A 75 -11.45 -1.87 14.16
C ILE A 75 -9.98 -2.32 14.15
N GLU A 76 -9.58 -3.13 13.19
CA GLU A 76 -8.21 -3.62 13.10
C GLU A 76 -7.22 -2.48 12.79
N SER A 77 -7.64 -1.50 11.98
CA SER A 77 -6.84 -0.30 11.68
C SER A 77 -6.54 0.51 12.94
N ALA A 78 -7.46 0.60 13.91
CA ALA A 78 -7.18 1.28 15.17
C ALA A 78 -6.06 0.60 15.95
N LYS A 79 -6.01 -0.74 15.97
CA LYS A 79 -4.93 -1.50 16.62
C LYS A 79 -3.61 -1.35 15.87
N CYS A 80 -3.65 -1.51 14.54
CA CYS A 80 -2.49 -1.34 13.68
C CYS A 80 -1.88 0.07 13.80
N TYR A 81 -2.72 1.10 13.94
CA TYR A 81 -2.25 2.47 14.13
C TYR A 81 -1.42 2.61 15.41
N VAL A 82 -1.93 2.11 16.54
CA VAL A 82 -1.20 2.15 17.82
C VAL A 82 0.14 1.39 17.70
N GLU A 83 0.13 0.22 17.08
CA GLU A 83 1.35 -0.57 16.86
C GLU A 83 2.39 0.17 16.01
N LEU A 84 1.99 0.67 14.83
CA LEU A 84 2.88 1.40 13.93
C LEU A 84 3.40 2.68 14.57
N MET A 85 2.55 3.36 15.36
CA MET A 85 2.88 4.60 16.06
C MET A 85 3.92 4.35 17.17
N GLU A 86 3.74 3.32 17.98
CA GLU A 86 4.73 2.95 19.01
C GLU A 86 6.05 2.44 18.38
N LYS A 87 5.97 1.67 17.29
CA LYS A 87 7.15 1.32 16.50
C LYS A 87 7.88 2.56 16.00
N ALA A 88 7.18 3.49 15.36
CA ALA A 88 7.76 4.70 14.78
C ALA A 88 8.47 5.54 15.84
N LYS A 89 7.85 5.74 17.02
CA LYS A 89 8.49 6.41 18.16
C LYS A 89 9.79 5.72 18.58
N ARG A 90 9.77 4.39 18.74
CA ARG A 90 10.94 3.61 19.17
C ARG A 90 12.13 3.76 18.23
N ILE A 91 11.88 3.77 16.92
CA ILE A 91 12.92 3.90 15.90
C ILE A 91 13.15 5.35 15.42
N LYS A 92 12.50 6.33 16.06
CA LYS A 92 12.56 7.76 15.71
C LYS A 92 12.17 8.07 14.26
N LEU A 93 11.23 7.30 13.71
CA LEU A 93 10.59 7.59 12.43
C LEU A 93 9.48 8.61 12.61
N LYS A 94 9.06 9.26 11.51
CA LYS A 94 7.81 10.04 11.49
C LYS A 94 6.63 9.15 11.92
N LEU A 95 5.63 9.76 12.55
CA LEU A 95 4.40 9.06 12.90
C LEU A 95 3.66 8.57 11.65
N PRO A 96 3.09 7.36 11.69
CA PRO A 96 2.25 6.86 10.61
C PRO A 96 0.96 7.69 10.53
N SER A 97 0.33 7.63 9.36
CA SER A 97 -1.02 8.10 9.12
C SER A 97 -2.06 7.00 9.43
N LEU A 98 -3.33 7.39 9.44
CA LEU A 98 -4.43 6.41 9.49
C LEU A 98 -4.45 5.51 8.24
N PHE A 99 -4.04 6.02 7.08
CA PHE A 99 -3.98 5.23 5.84
C PHE A 99 -2.98 4.08 5.95
N ASP A 100 -1.82 4.33 6.56
CA ASP A 100 -0.82 3.28 6.80
C ASP A 100 -1.39 2.14 7.65
N ALA A 101 -2.17 2.51 8.69
CA ALA A 101 -2.83 1.56 9.55
C ALA A 101 -3.94 0.76 8.86
N ILE A 102 -4.72 1.41 7.97
CA ILE A 102 -5.74 0.73 7.16
C ILE A 102 -5.10 -0.28 6.20
N ILE A 103 -3.97 0.07 5.58
CA ILE A 103 -3.23 -0.83 4.69
C ILE A 103 -2.79 -2.09 5.45
N LEU A 104 -2.16 -1.93 6.62
CA LEU A 104 -1.73 -3.08 7.43
C LEU A 104 -2.92 -3.91 7.93
N ALA A 105 -3.99 -3.25 8.38
CA ALA A 105 -5.21 -3.91 8.84
C ALA A 105 -5.89 -4.73 7.75
N THR A 106 -5.90 -4.21 6.51
CA THR A 106 -6.45 -4.94 5.35
C THR A 106 -5.62 -6.19 5.09
N SER A 107 -4.28 -6.07 5.12
CA SER A 107 -3.38 -7.22 4.96
C SER A 107 -3.64 -8.29 6.03
N ARG A 108 -3.78 -7.90 7.29
CA ARG A 108 -4.03 -8.82 8.42
C ARG A 108 -5.41 -9.47 8.36
N THR A 109 -6.44 -8.70 8.03
CA THR A 109 -7.82 -9.21 7.92
C THR A 109 -7.95 -10.28 6.83
N LEU A 110 -7.19 -10.13 5.74
CA LEU A 110 -7.15 -11.09 4.63
C LEU A 110 -6.11 -12.19 4.81
N ASN A 111 -5.32 -12.17 5.90
CA ASN A 111 -4.15 -13.03 6.09
C ASN A 111 -3.19 -13.01 4.88
N ALA A 112 -3.07 -11.83 4.26
CA ALA A 112 -2.26 -11.59 3.07
C ALA A 112 -0.90 -10.96 3.45
N LYS A 113 0.04 -11.03 2.51
CA LYS A 113 1.32 -10.31 2.62
C LYS A 113 1.23 -8.90 2.03
N LEU A 114 1.86 -7.93 2.69
CA LEU A 114 1.91 -6.53 2.27
C LEU A 114 3.18 -6.26 1.44
N ILE A 115 3.02 -6.06 0.13
CA ILE A 115 4.10 -5.64 -0.75
C ILE A 115 4.28 -4.12 -0.63
N THR A 116 5.41 -3.66 -0.12
CA THR A 116 5.71 -2.23 0.09
C THR A 116 7.20 -1.96 0.28
N GLY A 117 7.61 -0.72 0.05
CA GLY A 117 8.91 -0.17 0.45
C GLY A 117 8.79 1.04 1.38
N ASP A 118 7.62 1.26 1.99
CA ASP A 118 7.42 2.31 2.99
C ASP A 118 8.01 1.89 4.35
N GLU A 119 8.92 2.71 4.88
CA GLU A 119 9.67 2.45 6.10
C GLU A 119 8.80 2.24 7.35
N HIS A 120 7.54 2.72 7.37
CA HIS A 120 6.61 2.42 8.47
C HIS A 120 6.38 0.91 8.61
N PHE A 121 6.37 0.16 7.49
CA PHE A 121 6.12 -1.28 7.45
C PHE A 121 7.39 -2.14 7.43
N LYS A 122 8.57 -1.51 7.41
CA LYS A 122 9.84 -2.24 7.50
C LYS A 122 9.91 -3.04 8.80
N ASP A 123 10.33 -4.30 8.72
CA ASP A 123 10.39 -5.26 9.83
C ASP A 123 9.02 -5.59 10.48
N VAL A 124 7.92 -5.28 9.81
CA VAL A 124 6.59 -5.80 10.15
C VAL A 124 6.42 -7.19 9.52
N HIS A 125 5.88 -8.15 10.28
CA HIS A 125 5.89 -9.58 9.92
C HIS A 125 5.18 -9.91 8.60
N GLU A 126 4.13 -9.16 8.29
CA GLU A 126 3.31 -9.31 7.10
C GLU A 126 3.96 -8.73 5.85
N THR A 127 5.08 -7.99 5.97
CA THR A 127 5.67 -7.21 4.88
C THR A 127 6.56 -8.05 3.96
N LEU A 128 6.31 -7.95 2.65
CA LEU A 128 7.25 -8.29 1.59
C LEU A 128 7.97 -7.01 1.15
N TRP A 129 9.19 -6.85 1.65
CA TRP A 129 9.97 -5.63 1.47
C TRP A 129 10.51 -5.50 0.04
N ILE A 130 10.11 -4.44 -0.68
CA ILE A 130 10.62 -4.12 -2.03
C ILE A 130 11.47 -2.84 -2.08
N GLY A 131 11.61 -2.13 -0.95
CA GLY A 131 12.41 -0.91 -0.85
C GLY A 131 13.90 -1.14 -1.14
N LYS A 132 14.66 -0.05 -1.29
CA LYS A 132 16.12 -0.12 -1.43
C LYS A 132 16.74 -0.57 -0.11
N THR A 133 17.49 -1.66 -0.15
CA THR A 133 18.39 -2.13 0.92
C THR A 133 19.72 -1.41 0.86
#